data_AF-A0A453PL25-F1
#
_entry.id   AF-A0A453PL25-F1
#
_cell.length_a   1.000
_cell.length_b   1.000
_cell.length_c   1.000
_cell.angle_alpha   90.00
_cell.angle_beta   90.00
_cell.angle_gamma   90.00
#
_symmetry.space_group_name_H-M   'P 1'
#
loop_
_entity.id
_entity.type
_entity.pdbx_description
1 polymer ?
#
loop_
_entity_poly.entity_id
_entity_poly.type
_entity_poly.pdbx_seq_one_letter_code
_entity_poly.pdbx_strand_id
1 'polypeptide(L)'
;MAYKHTITSQTLTYMISYDALRCAKVILEGKAPRLNGHHANPNCINPYGYFPLHEAAERFSVDMIKLLFRHGASANVRTVGDNIIENLLPLHVAVENTCLHKYLEDNLFPYQNHRDYIYKIIHLLCMPEMRLAVSNSIPF
;
A
#
# COMPACT_ATOMS: atom_id res chain seq x y z
N MET A 1 -21.11 -19.21 -22.09
CA MET A 1 -20.24 -19.13 -20.91
C MET A 1 -20.07 -17.66 -20.55
N ALA A 2 -20.67 -17.20 -19.46
CA ALA A 2 -20.52 -15.82 -19.01
C ALA A 2 -19.13 -15.67 -18.39
N TYR A 3 -18.24 -14.93 -19.05
CA TYR A 3 -16.99 -14.49 -18.41
C TYR A 3 -17.39 -13.73 -17.14
N LYS A 4 -17.10 -14.32 -15.98
CA LYS A 4 -17.33 -13.67 -14.69
C LYS A 4 -16.39 -12.46 -14.63
N HIS A 5 -16.88 -11.27 -14.98
CA HIS A 5 -16.11 -10.02 -15.03
C HIS A 5 -15.69 -9.59 -13.62
N THR A 6 -14.76 -10.34 -13.03
CA THR A 6 -14.24 -10.08 -11.69
C THR A 6 -13.05 -9.15 -11.82
N ILE A 7 -13.04 -8.08 -11.05
CA ILE A 7 -11.89 -7.17 -10.98
C ILE A 7 -10.75 -7.96 -10.32
N THR A 8 -9.65 -8.17 -11.04
CA THR A 8 -8.54 -8.99 -10.54
C THR A 8 -7.74 -8.22 -9.48
N SER A 9 -7.05 -8.96 -8.62
CA SER A 9 -6.14 -8.35 -7.63
C SER A 9 -5.09 -7.48 -8.33
N GLN A 10 -4.54 -7.99 -9.43
CA GLN A 10 -3.53 -7.31 -10.22
C GLN A 10 -4.04 -6.00 -10.85
N THR A 11 -5.32 -5.94 -11.26
CA THR A 11 -5.92 -4.68 -11.74
C THR A 11 -5.94 -3.62 -10.65
N LEU A 12 -6.36 -3.96 -9.43
CA LEU A 12 -6.37 -3.01 -8.31
C LEU A 12 -4.95 -2.58 -7.94
N THR A 13 -4.00 -3.51 -7.84
CA THR A 13 -2.61 -3.16 -7.48
C THR A 13 -1.94 -2.29 -8.53
N TYR A 14 -2.17 -2.50 -9.83
CA TYR A 14 -1.66 -1.58 -10.86
C TYR A 14 -2.24 -0.18 -10.74
N MET A 15 -3.55 -0.05 -10.45
CA MET A 15 -4.13 1.28 -10.22
C MET A 15 -3.48 1.99 -9.03
N ILE A 16 -3.12 1.24 -7.99
CA ILE A 16 -2.45 1.77 -6.80
C ILE A 16 -1.00 2.14 -7.10
N SER A 17 -0.26 1.31 -7.83
CA SER A 17 1.14 1.58 -8.17
C SER A 17 1.25 2.87 -8.98
N TYR A 18 0.32 3.14 -9.90
CA TYR A 18 0.29 4.39 -10.66
C TYR A 18 -0.41 5.55 -9.93
N ASP A 19 -0.75 5.40 -8.66
CA ASP A 19 -1.52 6.35 -7.83
C ASP A 19 -2.79 6.87 -8.54
N ALA A 20 -3.45 5.98 -9.31
CA ALA A 20 -4.65 6.27 -10.08
C ALA A 20 -5.88 6.30 -9.15
N LEU A 21 -5.91 7.24 -8.21
CA LEU A 21 -6.88 7.35 -7.12
C LEU A 21 -8.34 7.32 -7.61
N ARG A 22 -8.63 8.02 -8.71
CA ARG A 22 -9.98 8.05 -9.30
C ARG A 22 -10.40 6.68 -9.84
N CYS A 23 -9.48 5.97 -10.50
CA CYS A 23 -9.74 4.64 -11.04
C CYS A 23 -9.92 3.62 -9.91
N ALA A 24 -9.03 3.65 -8.92
CA ALA A 24 -9.12 2.81 -7.73
C ALA A 24 -10.46 3.00 -7.01
N LYS A 25 -10.92 4.26 -6.84
CA LYS A 25 -12.21 4.56 -6.23
C LYS A 25 -13.38 3.93 -6.98
N VAL A 26 -13.40 4.04 -8.31
CA VAL A 26 -14.47 3.48 -9.15
C VAL A 26 -14.58 1.96 -8.96
N ILE A 27 -13.46 1.25 -8.95
CA ILE A 27 -13.46 -0.21 -8.81
C ILE A 27 -13.71 -0.68 -7.37
N LEU A 28 -13.33 0.10 -6.35
CA LEU A 28 -13.62 -0.22 -4.95
C LEU A 28 -15.09 0.04 -4.59
N GLU A 29 -15.74 1.03 -5.23
CA GLU A 29 -17.17 1.30 -5.03
C GLU A 29 -18.07 0.29 -5.77
N GLY A 30 -17.67 -0.18 -6.95
CA GLY A 30 -18.48 -1.10 -7.78
C GLY A 30 -19.79 -0.51 -8.31
N LYS A 31 -19.99 0.82 -8.18
CA LYS A 31 -21.22 1.53 -8.59
C LYS A 31 -21.27 1.88 -10.08
N ALA A 32 -20.14 1.80 -10.78
CA ALA A 32 -20.09 2.15 -12.19
C ALA A 32 -20.93 1.15 -13.01
N PRO A 33 -21.80 1.60 -13.94
CA PRO A 33 -22.64 0.70 -14.74
C PRO A 33 -21.84 -0.36 -15.50
N ARG A 34 -20.62 -0.02 -15.93
CA ARG A 34 -19.71 -0.94 -16.64
C ARG A 34 -19.19 -2.09 -15.78
N LEU A 35 -19.30 -2.00 -14.45
CA LEU A 35 -18.83 -3.03 -13.52
C LEU A 35 -19.92 -4.02 -13.12
N ASN A 36 -21.19 -3.80 -13.47
CA ASN A 36 -22.31 -4.69 -13.13
C ASN A 36 -22.34 -5.12 -11.64
N GLY A 37 -22.03 -4.20 -10.73
CA GLY A 37 -21.99 -4.46 -9.28
C GLY A 37 -20.74 -5.21 -8.80
N HIS A 38 -19.79 -5.51 -9.68
CA HIS A 38 -18.49 -6.02 -9.27
C HIS A 38 -17.64 -4.92 -8.64
N HIS A 39 -17.05 -5.22 -7.50
CA HIS A 39 -16.05 -4.38 -6.84
C HIS A 39 -14.73 -5.13 -6.66
N ALA A 40 -13.66 -4.38 -6.43
CA ALA A 40 -12.36 -4.93 -6.07
C ALA A 40 -12.32 -5.19 -4.56
N ASN A 41 -11.73 -6.33 -4.17
CA ASN A 41 -11.46 -6.61 -2.76
C ASN A 41 -10.20 -5.84 -2.33
N PRO A 42 -10.28 -4.90 -1.36
CA PRO A 42 -9.11 -4.14 -0.91
C PRO A 42 -8.10 -4.98 -0.11
N ASN A 43 -8.47 -6.19 0.31
CA ASN A 43 -7.60 -7.16 0.97
C ASN A 43 -7.16 -8.28 0.01
N CYS A 44 -7.18 -8.04 -1.30
CA CYS A 44 -6.67 -9.01 -2.25
C CYS A 44 -5.14 -9.12 -2.17
N ILE A 45 -4.59 -10.30 -2.47
CA ILE A 45 -3.15 -10.50 -2.63
C ILE A 45 -2.80 -10.53 -4.12
N ASN A 46 -1.75 -9.82 -4.51
CA ASN A 46 -1.22 -9.90 -5.86
C ASN A 46 -0.31 -11.14 -6.02
N PRO A 47 0.09 -11.51 -7.25
CA PRO A 47 0.98 -12.66 -7.49
C PRO A 47 2.36 -12.55 -6.82
N TYR A 48 2.74 -11.35 -6.37
CA TYR A 48 4.00 -11.07 -5.70
C TYR A 48 3.88 -11.10 -4.18
N GLY A 49 2.72 -11.45 -3.62
CA GLY A 49 2.54 -11.57 -2.17
C GLY A 49 2.24 -10.26 -1.43
N TYR A 50 1.99 -9.17 -2.16
CA TYR A 50 1.63 -7.88 -1.60
C TYR A 50 0.11 -7.66 -1.63
N PHE A 51 -0.34 -6.86 -0.67
CA PHE A 51 -1.72 -6.37 -0.58
C PHE A 51 -1.77 -4.94 -1.12
N PRO A 52 -2.93 -4.46 -1.60
CA PRO A 52 -3.19 -3.06 -1.96
C PRO A 52 -2.61 -2.05 -0.97
N LEU A 53 -2.68 -2.35 0.34
CA LEU A 53 -2.19 -1.44 1.37
C LEU A 53 -0.65 -1.37 1.42
N HIS A 54 0.06 -2.46 1.10
CA HIS A 54 1.52 -2.45 0.96
C HIS A 54 1.94 -1.58 -0.23
N GLU A 55 1.26 -1.73 -1.37
CA GLU A 55 1.50 -0.93 -2.58
C GLU A 55 1.26 0.56 -2.31
N ALA A 56 0.15 0.90 -1.65
CA ALA A 56 -0.16 2.29 -1.30
C ALA A 56 0.87 2.88 -0.33
N ALA A 57 1.38 2.06 0.59
CA ALA A 57 2.42 2.44 1.55
C ALA A 57 3.79 2.63 0.87
N GLU A 58 4.17 1.77 -0.09
CA GLU A 58 5.34 1.97 -0.94
C GLU A 58 5.32 3.32 -1.66
N ARG A 59 4.13 3.75 -2.14
CA ARG A 59 3.97 5.03 -2.84
C ARG A 59 3.85 6.24 -1.91
N PHE A 60 3.86 6.04 -0.60
CA PHE A 60 3.54 7.07 0.40
C PHE A 60 2.21 7.78 0.11
N SER A 61 1.26 7.12 -0.55
CA SER A 61 0.00 7.73 -0.97
C SER A 61 -1.02 7.70 0.16
N VAL A 62 -1.04 8.75 0.97
CA VAL A 62 -1.98 8.91 2.10
C VAL A 62 -3.44 8.83 1.64
N ASP A 63 -3.76 9.41 0.49
CA ASP A 63 -5.12 9.40 -0.04
C ASP A 63 -5.55 8.01 -0.50
N MET A 64 -4.63 7.24 -1.11
CA MET A 64 -4.90 5.86 -1.48
C MET A 64 -5.08 4.98 -0.23
N ILE A 65 -4.26 5.16 0.80
CA ILE A 65 -4.40 4.48 2.10
C ILE A 65 -5.77 4.76 2.72
N LYS A 66 -6.16 6.04 2.79
CA LYS A 66 -7.49 6.45 3.30
C LYS A 66 -8.63 5.84 2.47
N LEU A 67 -8.48 5.81 1.14
CA LEU A 67 -9.45 5.21 0.25
C LEU A 67 -9.59 3.71 0.53
N LEU A 68 -8.50 2.96 0.63
CA LEU A 68 -8.50 1.54 0.94
C LEU A 68 -9.17 1.26 2.30
N PHE A 69 -8.88 2.05 3.33
CA PHE A 69 -9.53 1.91 4.64
C PHE A 69 -11.03 2.18 4.60
N ARG A 70 -11.48 3.20 3.87
CA ARG A 70 -12.92 3.47 3.69
C ARG A 70 -13.67 2.30 3.06
N HIS A 71 -12.96 1.44 2.33
CA HIS A 71 -13.52 0.25 1.69
C HIS A 71 -13.23 -1.06 2.44
N GLY A 72 -12.67 -1.00 3.66
CA GLY A 72 -12.49 -2.17 4.52
C GLY A 72 -11.13 -2.87 4.41
N ALA A 73 -10.09 -2.17 3.94
CA ALA A 73 -8.73 -2.70 4.02
C ALA A 73 -8.31 -2.93 5.48
N SER A 74 -7.65 -4.06 5.74
CA SER A 74 -7.07 -4.38 7.05
C SER A 74 -5.68 -3.78 7.16
N ALA A 75 -5.44 -3.04 8.25
CA ALA A 75 -4.13 -2.45 8.54
C ALA A 75 -3.06 -3.51 8.88
N ASN A 76 -3.48 -4.68 9.34
CA ASN A 76 -2.62 -5.73 9.89
C ASN A 76 -2.32 -6.85 8.89
N VAL A 77 -2.55 -6.60 7.59
CA VAL A 77 -2.16 -7.55 6.54
C VAL A 77 -0.65 -7.73 6.53
N ARG A 78 -0.20 -8.93 6.18
CA ARG A 78 1.21 -9.28 6.13
C ARG A 78 1.56 -9.77 4.74
N THR A 79 2.74 -9.42 4.25
CA THR A 79 3.29 -10.00 3.02
C THR A 79 3.39 -11.53 3.14
N VAL A 80 3.11 -12.25 2.06
CA VAL A 80 3.14 -13.73 2.01
C VAL A 80 3.75 -14.18 0.68
N GLY A 81 4.77 -15.04 0.69
CA GLY A 81 5.30 -15.64 -0.54
C GLY A 81 6.78 -15.97 -0.50
N ASP A 82 7.17 -16.98 -1.29
CA ASP A 82 8.52 -17.56 -1.25
C ASP A 82 9.64 -16.65 -1.75
N ASN A 83 9.32 -15.63 -2.55
CA ASN A 83 10.28 -14.75 -3.21
C ASN A 83 10.30 -13.31 -2.65
N ILE A 84 9.71 -13.09 -1.47
CA ILE A 84 9.65 -11.78 -0.82
C ILE A 84 10.03 -11.92 0.66
N ILE A 85 10.26 -10.78 1.32
CA ILE A 85 10.36 -10.76 2.78
C ILE A 85 8.95 -10.99 3.34
N GLU A 86 8.72 -12.15 3.95
CA GLU A 86 7.44 -12.50 4.55
C GLU A 86 7.19 -11.73 5.85
N ASN A 87 5.91 -11.66 6.25
CA ASN A 87 5.46 -11.09 7.52
C ASN A 87 5.72 -9.58 7.69
N LEU A 88 5.95 -8.85 6.59
CA LEU A 88 6.02 -7.40 6.60
C LEU A 88 4.62 -6.80 6.66
N LEU A 89 4.45 -5.77 7.50
CA LEU A 89 3.27 -4.92 7.53
C LEU A 89 3.38 -3.86 6.42
N PRO A 90 2.27 -3.23 6.00
CA PRO A 90 2.31 -2.09 5.08
C PRO A 90 3.29 -1.00 5.50
N LEU A 91 3.38 -0.72 6.80
CA LEU A 91 4.31 0.27 7.33
C LEU A 91 5.78 -0.14 7.18
N HIS A 92 6.10 -1.44 7.28
CA HIS A 92 7.46 -1.92 7.05
C HIS A 92 7.89 -1.68 5.60
N VAL A 93 6.99 -1.90 4.63
CA VAL A 93 7.25 -1.66 3.21
C VAL A 93 7.51 -0.18 2.91
N ALA A 94 6.81 0.75 3.58
CA ALA A 94 7.10 2.17 3.46
C ALA A 94 8.52 2.51 3.97
N VAL A 95 8.93 1.92 5.10
CA VAL A 95 10.27 2.14 5.67
C VAL A 95 11.36 1.59 4.76
N GLU A 96 11.19 0.37 4.26
CA GLU A 96 12.13 -0.28 3.34
C GLU A 96 12.33 0.52 2.05
N ASN A 97 11.23 0.96 1.42
CA ASN A 97 11.32 1.78 0.20
C ASN A 97 11.91 3.17 0.45
N THR A 98 11.69 3.77 1.62
CA THR A 98 12.37 5.04 1.97
C THR A 98 13.90 4.87 1.98
N CYS A 99 14.39 3.71 2.42
CA CYS A 99 15.81 3.37 2.43
C CYS A 99 16.39 3.10 1.03
N LEU A 100 15.54 2.84 0.02
CA LEU A 100 15.93 2.56 -1.37
C LEU A 100 15.64 3.70 -2.35
N HIS A 101 14.87 4.72 -1.94
CA HIS A 101 14.43 5.78 -2.84
C HIS A 101 15.61 6.67 -3.30
N LYS A 102 15.56 7.13 -4.56
CA LYS A 102 16.53 7.97 -5.29
C LYS A 102 17.09 9.21 -4.57
N TYR A 103 16.47 9.64 -3.47
CA TYR A 103 16.98 10.71 -2.60
C TYR A 103 18.22 10.29 -1.79
N LEU A 104 18.42 8.98 -1.65
CA LEU A 104 19.57 8.37 -1.00
C LEU A 104 20.70 8.07 -2.00
N GLU A 105 20.46 7.94 -3.30
CA GLU A 105 21.56 7.89 -4.30
C GLU A 105 22.40 9.17 -4.27
N ASP A 106 21.77 10.34 -4.10
CA ASP A 106 22.46 11.63 -3.97
C ASP A 106 23.17 11.81 -2.61
N ASN A 107 22.96 10.91 -1.63
CA ASN A 107 23.51 11.01 -0.27
C ASN A 107 24.26 9.75 0.22
N LEU A 108 24.37 8.69 -0.58
CA LEU A 108 25.11 7.47 -0.26
C LEU A 108 26.41 7.41 -1.05
N PHE A 109 27.39 8.16 -0.57
CA PHE A 109 28.76 7.66 -0.59
C PHE A 109 28.99 6.75 0.65
N PRO A 110 29.89 5.76 0.58
CA PRO A 110 29.78 4.48 1.30
C PRO A 110 30.26 4.49 2.76
N TYR A 111 30.27 5.62 3.44
CA TYR A 111 30.71 5.71 4.84
C TYR A 111 29.95 6.84 5.57
N GLN A 112 28.88 6.51 6.32
CA GLN A 112 28.69 6.95 7.72
C GLN A 112 27.27 6.78 8.27
N ASN A 113 27.25 6.26 9.50
CA ASN A 113 26.30 6.50 10.60
C ASN A 113 24.82 6.08 10.42
N HIS A 114 24.51 4.91 11.01
CA HIS A 114 23.16 4.43 11.36
C HIS A 114 22.23 5.44 12.07
N ARG A 115 22.74 6.59 12.52
CA ARG A 115 21.98 7.59 13.27
C ARG A 115 20.98 8.37 12.40
N ASP A 116 21.27 8.60 11.11
CA ASP A 116 20.38 9.37 10.21
C ASP A 116 19.16 8.56 9.73
N TYR A 117 19.29 7.23 9.67
CA TYR A 117 18.18 6.31 9.40
C TYR A 117 17.13 6.36 10.50
N ILE A 118 17.57 6.43 11.77
CA ILE A 118 16.69 6.54 12.93
C ILE A 118 15.91 7.85 12.90
N TYR A 119 16.54 8.98 12.57
CA TYR A 119 15.83 10.27 12.50
C TYR A 119 14.79 10.33 11.37
N LYS A 120 15.04 9.69 10.23
CA LYS A 120 14.08 9.62 9.11
C LYS A 120 12.94 8.62 9.37
N ILE A 121 13.22 7.50 10.04
CA ILE A 121 12.21 6.57 10.58
C ILE A 121 11.35 7.28 11.63
N ILE A 122 11.97 8.05 12.53
CA ILE A 122 11.24 8.89 13.50
C ILE A 122 10.36 9.89 12.74
N HIS A 123 10.85 10.58 11.71
CA HIS A 123 10.04 11.51 10.93
C HIS A 123 8.83 10.85 10.23
N LEU A 124 8.98 9.62 9.72
CA LEU A 124 7.90 8.84 9.09
C LEU A 124 6.91 8.23 10.10
N LEU A 125 7.40 7.75 11.25
CA LEU A 125 6.56 7.35 12.39
C LEU A 125 5.88 8.55 13.07
N CYS A 126 6.45 9.75 12.91
CA CYS A 126 5.92 11.02 13.38
C CYS A 126 5.10 11.77 12.33
N MET A 127 5.02 11.31 11.07
CA MET A 127 4.06 11.80 10.09
C MET A 127 2.66 11.48 10.65
N PRO A 128 1.95 12.47 11.21
CA PRO A 128 0.73 12.21 11.95
C PRO A 128 -0.30 11.54 11.04
N GLU A 129 -0.31 11.89 9.76
CA GLU A 129 -1.34 11.46 8.82
C GLU A 129 -1.25 9.97 8.46
N MET A 130 -0.04 9.42 8.23
CA MET A 130 0.12 7.99 7.97
C MET A 130 -0.10 7.17 9.23
N ARG A 131 0.44 7.62 10.36
CA ARG A 131 0.24 6.95 11.65
C ARG A 131 -1.22 6.98 12.09
N LEU A 132 -1.91 8.12 11.98
CA LEU A 132 -3.34 8.26 12.29
C LEU A 132 -4.22 7.44 11.35
N ALA A 133 -3.89 7.39 10.05
CA ALA A 133 -4.66 6.59 9.09
C ALA A 133 -4.60 5.10 9.44
N VAL A 134 -3.45 4.61 9.89
CA VAL A 134 -3.24 3.20 10.28
C VAL A 134 -3.70 2.92 11.72
N SER A 135 -3.53 3.85 12.67
CA SER A 135 -3.90 3.64 14.07
C SER A 135 -5.41 3.70 14.31
N ASN A 136 -6.13 4.55 13.58
CA ASN A 136 -7.59 4.68 13.72
C ASN A 136 -8.36 3.49 13.11
N SER A 137 -7.67 2.56 12.45
CA SER A 137 -8.26 1.42 11.74
C SER A 137 -7.98 0.06 12.42
N ILE A 138 -7.32 0.05 13.58
CA ILE A 138 -7.11 -1.14 14.41
C ILE A 138 -8.03 -1.03 15.64
N PRO A 139 -9.10 -1.85 15.77
CA PRO A 139 -9.85 -1.92 17.02
C PRO A 139 -8.97 -2.58 18.10
N PHE A 140 -8.99 -2.01 19.31
CA PHE A 140 -8.33 -2.55 20.50
C PHE A 140 -8.88 -3.93 20.88
#